data_AF-R6BZL7-F1
#
_entry.id   AF-R6BZL7-F1
#
_cell.length_a   1.000
_cell.length_b   1.000
_cell.length_c   1.000
_cell.angle_alpha   90.00
_cell.angle_beta   90.00
_cell.angle_gamma   90.00
#
_symmetry.space_group_name_H-M   'P 1'
#
loop_
_entity.id
_entity.type
_entity.pdbx_description
1 polymer ?
#
loop_
_entity_poly.entity_id
_entity_poly.type
_entity_poly.pdbx_seq_one_letter_code
_entity_poly.pdbx_strand_id
1 'polypeptide(L)'
;MVDEKNMLKAKINGVIDKINELNDVLKTKEIRIEQLKQEIAKLQNVGPEAISEYEENDDEILQFMQDFCIVGRIIIEREDYIPYTYETKYSEKYYKIKQEVFDNCICNYARLDLKTFVNYCIDLCLIKSEKNRKCVYPSAEIRVYYVSRDFLNAIKNRSKQGAE
;
A
#
# COMPACT_ATOMS: atom_id res chain seq x y z
N MET A 1 -18.89 -69.53 -15.37
CA MET A 1 -17.65 -69.36 -14.57
C MET A 1 -16.59 -68.46 -15.24
N VAL A 2 -16.84 -67.84 -16.40
CA VAL A 2 -15.84 -67.01 -17.11
C VAL A 2 -15.89 -65.52 -16.72
N ASP A 3 -16.98 -65.04 -16.11
CA ASP A 3 -17.20 -63.60 -15.84
C ASP A 3 -16.48 -63.03 -14.61
N GLU A 4 -16.45 -63.74 -13.47
CA GLU A 4 -15.85 -63.19 -12.24
C GLU A 4 -14.35 -62.96 -12.37
N LYS A 5 -13.63 -63.86 -13.03
CA LYS A 5 -12.18 -63.74 -13.25
C LYS A 5 -11.83 -62.56 -14.14
N ASN A 6 -12.64 -62.29 -15.16
CA ASN A 6 -12.44 -61.15 -16.06
C ASN A 6 -12.81 -59.83 -15.37
N MET A 7 -13.87 -59.83 -14.58
CA MET A 7 -14.27 -58.68 -13.77
C MET A 7 -13.24 -58.34 -12.68
N LEU A 8 -12.63 -59.35 -12.06
CA LEU A 8 -11.57 -59.16 -11.07
C LEU A 8 -10.29 -58.60 -11.72
N LYS A 9 -9.90 -59.11 -12.89
CA LYS A 9 -8.78 -58.56 -13.67
C LYS A 9 -9.01 -57.10 -14.06
N ALA A 10 -10.22 -56.74 -14.49
CA ALA A 10 -10.56 -55.36 -14.83
C ALA A 10 -10.46 -54.43 -13.61
N LYS A 11 -10.92 -54.87 -12.42
CA LYS A 11 -10.79 -54.11 -11.17
C LYS A 11 -9.32 -53.95 -10.75
N ILE A 12 -8.51 -55.00 -10.86
CA ILE A 12 -7.08 -54.94 -10.54
C ILE A 12 -6.37 -53.96 -11.46
N ASN A 13 -6.64 -54.01 -12.77
CA ASN A 13 -6.05 -53.07 -13.72
C ASN A 13 -6.48 -51.62 -13.42
N GLY A 14 -7.75 -51.38 -13.11
CA GLY A 14 -8.22 -50.04 -12.74
C GLY A 14 -7.57 -49.49 -11.46
N VAL A 15 -7.21 -50.37 -10.51
CA VAL A 15 -6.44 -49.96 -9.32
C VAL A 15 -4.98 -49.63 -9.70
N ILE A 16 -4.37 -50.42 -10.57
CA ILE A 16 -3.00 -50.18 -11.07
C ILE A 16 -2.92 -48.84 -11.80
N ASP A 17 -3.87 -48.55 -12.68
CA ASP A 17 -3.92 -47.28 -13.43
C ASP A 17 -4.02 -46.10 -12.47
N LYS A 18 -4.86 -46.22 -11.43
CA LYS A 18 -5.04 -45.17 -10.42
C LYS A 18 -3.81 -44.97 -9.54
N ILE A 19 -3.07 -46.04 -9.24
CA ILE A 19 -1.78 -45.95 -8.54
C ILE A 19 -0.76 -45.21 -9.42
N ASN A 20 -0.73 -45.49 -10.72
CA ASN A 20 0.17 -44.81 -11.65
C ASN A 20 -0.14 -43.32 -11.78
N GLU A 21 -1.42 -42.95 -11.92
CA GLU A 21 -1.86 -41.54 -11.92
C GLU A 21 -1.43 -40.81 -10.64
N LEU A 22 -1.64 -41.43 -9.47
CA LEU A 22 -1.25 -40.84 -8.19
C LEU A 22 0.27 -40.68 -8.06
N ASN A 23 1.05 -41.62 -8.59
CA ASN A 23 2.51 -41.54 -8.59
C ASN A 23 3.02 -40.38 -9.46
N ASP A 24 2.38 -40.10 -10.61
CA ASP A 24 2.77 -38.98 -11.47
C ASP A 24 2.41 -37.61 -10.84
N VAL A 25 1.26 -37.54 -10.14
CA VAL A 25 0.91 -36.36 -9.33
C VAL A 25 1.93 -36.15 -8.20
N LEU A 26 2.37 -37.22 -7.54
CA LEU A 26 3.38 -37.18 -6.47
C LEU A 26 4.71 -36.62 -6.99
N LYS A 27 5.23 -37.14 -8.09
CA LYS A 27 6.47 -36.64 -8.72
C LYS A 27 6.37 -35.15 -9.06
N THR A 28 5.23 -34.70 -9.58
CA THR A 28 5.01 -33.30 -9.91
C THR A 28 5.07 -32.40 -8.66
N LYS A 29 4.49 -32.87 -7.55
CA LYS A 29 4.54 -32.16 -6.26
C LYS A 29 5.94 -32.14 -5.66
N GLU A 30 6.69 -33.24 -5.77
CA GLU A 30 8.08 -33.30 -5.30
C GLU A 30 8.97 -32.29 -6.03
N ILE A 31 8.82 -32.17 -7.36
CA ILE A 31 9.51 -31.14 -8.16
C ILE A 31 9.14 -29.73 -7.67
N ARG A 32 7.86 -29.47 -7.40
CA ARG A 32 7.42 -28.15 -6.91
C ARG A 32 7.98 -27.84 -5.52
N ILE A 33 8.07 -28.83 -4.64
CA ILE A 33 8.68 -28.66 -3.31
C ILE A 33 10.15 -28.28 -3.46
N GLU A 34 10.89 -28.92 -4.36
CA GLU A 34 12.31 -28.61 -4.57
C GLU A 34 12.51 -27.22 -5.15
N GLN A 35 11.66 -26.80 -6.10
CA GLN A 35 11.65 -25.41 -6.61
C GLN A 35 11.38 -24.39 -5.50
N LEU A 36 10.40 -24.66 -4.63
CA LEU A 36 10.06 -23.78 -3.51
C LEU A 36 11.20 -23.70 -2.48
N LYS A 37 11.89 -24.82 -2.20
CA LYS A 37 13.08 -24.80 -1.35
C LYS A 37 14.19 -23.94 -1.94
N GLN A 38 14.40 -24.01 -3.25
CA GLN A 38 15.37 -23.15 -3.94
C GLN A 38 14.96 -21.67 -3.92
N GLU A 39 13.68 -21.36 -4.10
CA GLU A 39 13.16 -19.98 -3.96
C GLU A 39 13.34 -19.45 -2.53
N ILE A 40 13.00 -20.25 -1.52
CA ILE A 40 13.20 -19.89 -0.11
C ILE A 40 14.69 -19.67 0.19
N ALA A 41 15.57 -20.56 -0.29
CA ALA A 41 17.01 -20.40 -0.10
C ALA A 41 17.55 -19.14 -0.80
N LYS A 42 17.00 -18.74 -1.94
CA LYS A 42 17.34 -17.47 -2.59
C LYS A 42 16.88 -16.27 -1.77
N LEU A 43 15.66 -16.30 -1.23
CA LEU A 43 15.11 -15.24 -0.38
C LEU A 43 15.82 -15.14 0.97
N GLN A 44 16.26 -16.25 1.54
CA GLN A 44 17.04 -16.29 2.79
C GLN A 44 18.50 -15.87 2.59
N ASN A 45 19.04 -16.00 1.37
CA ASN A 45 20.37 -15.50 1.00
C ASN A 45 20.34 -14.06 0.48
N VAL A 46 19.22 -13.34 0.62
CA VAL A 46 19.21 -11.87 0.54
C VAL A 46 20.01 -11.39 1.75
N GLY A 47 21.29 -11.10 1.51
CA GLY A 47 22.27 -10.83 2.56
C GLY A 47 21.98 -9.57 3.38
N PRO A 48 22.74 -9.35 4.46
CA PRO A 48 22.64 -8.16 5.32
C PRO A 48 22.81 -6.82 4.59
N GLU A 49 23.29 -6.83 3.35
CA GLU A 49 23.41 -5.64 2.49
C GLU A 49 22.04 -5.08 2.08
N ALA A 50 21.06 -5.94 1.78
CA ALA A 50 19.68 -5.50 1.55
C ALA A 50 19.01 -5.06 2.85
N ILE A 51 19.31 -5.73 3.97
CA ILE A 51 18.84 -5.32 5.31
C ILE A 51 19.40 -3.94 5.70
N SER A 52 20.63 -3.59 5.30
CA SER A 52 21.18 -2.25 5.56
C SER A 52 20.52 -1.15 4.71
N GLU A 53 20.07 -1.47 3.49
CA GLU A 53 19.18 -0.57 2.73
C GLU A 53 17.79 -0.46 3.41
N TYR A 54 17.29 -1.50 4.07
CA TYR A 54 16.04 -1.43 4.84
C TYR A 54 16.19 -0.62 6.13
N GLU A 55 17.35 -0.65 6.80
CA GLU A 55 17.57 0.17 8.01
C GLU A 55 17.63 1.67 7.68
N GLU A 56 18.23 2.08 6.55
CA GLU A 56 18.17 3.49 6.09
C GLU A 56 16.76 3.87 5.56
N ASN A 57 16.06 2.96 4.86
CA ASN A 57 14.71 3.22 4.34
C ASN A 57 13.62 3.23 5.44
N ASP A 58 13.77 2.45 6.51
CA ASP A 58 12.87 2.48 7.68
C ASP A 58 13.00 3.84 8.39
N ASP A 59 14.21 4.40 8.47
CA ASP A 59 14.44 5.76 8.95
C ASP A 59 13.80 6.81 8.02
N GLU A 60 13.87 6.62 6.70
CA GLU A 60 13.27 7.56 5.74
C GLU A 60 11.72 7.54 5.80
N ILE A 61 11.09 6.35 5.84
CA ILE A 61 9.64 6.23 5.95
C ILE A 61 9.17 6.74 7.31
N LEU A 62 9.92 6.45 8.39
CA LEU A 62 9.62 7.00 9.71
C LEU A 62 9.72 8.53 9.70
N GLN A 63 10.76 9.09 9.08
CA GLN A 63 10.94 10.53 8.92
C GLN A 63 9.80 11.14 8.10
N PHE A 64 9.41 10.49 7.00
CA PHE A 64 8.25 10.88 6.18
C PHE A 64 6.99 10.96 7.05
N MET A 65 6.70 9.91 7.84
CA MET A 65 5.50 9.86 8.66
C MET A 65 5.49 10.95 9.75
N GLN A 66 6.64 11.25 10.34
CA GLN A 66 6.81 12.35 11.28
C GLN A 66 6.57 13.71 10.61
N ASP A 67 7.22 13.94 9.47
CA ASP A 67 7.11 15.18 8.69
C ASP A 67 5.68 15.39 8.20
N PHE A 68 5.00 14.32 7.75
CA PHE A 68 3.59 14.36 7.36
C PHE A 68 2.68 14.75 8.51
N CYS A 69 2.95 14.25 9.72
CA CYS A 69 2.20 14.69 10.90
C CYS A 69 2.42 16.16 11.22
N ILE A 70 3.64 16.68 11.07
CA ILE A 70 3.97 18.10 11.28
C ILE A 70 3.26 18.97 10.24
N VAL A 71 3.44 18.67 8.95
CA VAL A 71 2.80 19.38 7.83
C VAL A 71 1.27 19.37 8.00
N GLY A 72 0.70 18.20 8.28
CA GLY A 72 -0.73 18.04 8.51
C GLY A 72 -1.25 18.86 9.70
N ARG A 73 -0.50 18.91 10.81
CA ARG A 73 -0.86 19.72 11.98
C ARG A 73 -0.87 21.21 11.64
N ILE A 74 0.17 21.70 10.97
CA ILE A 74 0.30 23.12 10.61
C ILE A 74 -0.86 23.57 9.71
N ILE A 75 -1.21 22.76 8.72
CA ILE A 75 -2.33 23.07 7.81
C ILE A 75 -3.65 23.16 8.56
N ILE A 76 -3.89 22.27 9.52
CA ILE A 76 -5.11 22.28 10.33
C ILE A 76 -5.14 23.48 11.29
N GLU A 77 -4.02 23.78 11.96
CA GLU A 77 -3.93 24.92 12.89
C GLU A 77 -4.08 26.27 12.20
N ARG A 78 -3.59 26.39 10.96
CA ARG A 78 -3.74 27.59 10.14
C ARG A 78 -5.06 27.68 9.38
N GLU A 79 -5.86 26.62 9.42
CA GLU A 79 -7.06 26.46 8.58
C GLU A 79 -6.75 26.66 7.09
N ASP A 80 -5.56 26.23 6.65
CA ASP A 80 -5.01 26.37 5.28
C ASP A 80 -5.64 25.39 4.27
N TYR A 81 -6.94 25.13 4.42
CA TYR A 81 -7.75 24.31 3.52
C TYR A 81 -8.91 25.12 2.98
N ILE A 82 -9.34 24.79 1.76
CA ILE A 82 -10.47 25.44 1.11
C ILE A 82 -11.75 24.89 1.77
N PRO A 83 -12.53 25.72 2.48
CA PRO A 83 -13.81 25.28 3.03
C PRO A 83 -14.75 24.93 1.88
N TYR A 84 -15.45 23.82 2.02
CA TYR A 84 -16.46 23.44 1.06
C TYR A 84 -17.66 24.38 1.22
N THR A 85 -18.00 25.11 0.17
CA THR A 85 -19.18 25.97 0.15
C THR A 85 -20.49 25.17 -0.03
N TYR A 86 -20.40 23.91 -0.41
CA TYR A 86 -21.49 22.94 -0.52
C TYR A 86 -21.00 21.53 -0.19
N GLU A 87 -21.84 20.73 0.45
CA GLU A 87 -21.54 19.32 0.73
C GLU A 87 -21.39 18.55 -0.58
N THR A 88 -20.18 18.06 -0.84
CA THR A 88 -19.89 17.13 -1.93
C THR A 88 -19.65 15.73 -1.39
N LYS A 89 -19.85 14.70 -2.21
CA LYS A 89 -19.56 13.29 -1.87
C LYS A 89 -18.15 13.05 -1.28
N TYR A 90 -17.20 13.93 -1.58
CA TYR A 90 -15.81 13.84 -1.09
C TYR A 90 -15.48 14.82 0.04
N SER A 91 -16.34 15.82 0.30
CA SER A 91 -16.11 16.86 1.32
C SER A 91 -16.05 16.31 2.74
N GLU A 92 -16.74 15.20 3.02
CA GLU A 92 -16.70 14.54 4.33
C GLU A 92 -15.41 13.75 4.55
N LYS A 93 -14.78 13.28 3.46
CA LYS A 93 -13.64 12.34 3.51
C LYS A 93 -12.29 13.01 3.33
N TYR A 94 -12.27 14.19 2.70
CA TYR A 94 -11.02 14.88 2.35
C TYR A 94 -11.07 16.37 2.68
N TYR A 95 -9.91 16.90 3.09
CA TYR A 95 -9.63 18.33 3.04
C TYR A 95 -9.12 18.68 1.66
N LYS A 96 -9.58 19.79 1.12
CA LYS A 96 -9.13 20.32 -0.17
C LYS A 96 -8.09 21.40 0.10
N ILE A 97 -6.84 21.15 -0.24
CA ILE A 97 -5.74 22.07 0.03
C ILE A 97 -5.15 22.51 -1.31
N LYS A 98 -4.86 23.80 -1.48
CA LYS A 98 -4.19 24.28 -2.68
C LYS A 98 -2.81 23.63 -2.79
N GLN A 99 -2.44 23.18 -3.98
CA GLN A 99 -1.15 22.54 -4.21
C GLN A 99 0.01 23.44 -3.73
N GLU A 100 -0.01 24.73 -4.09
CA GLU A 100 1.02 25.69 -3.67
C GLU A 100 1.17 25.81 -2.15
N VAL A 101 0.05 25.75 -1.42
CA VAL A 101 0.03 25.87 0.04
C VAL A 101 0.60 24.60 0.66
N PHE A 102 0.22 23.44 0.14
CA PHE A 102 0.73 22.14 0.58
C PHE A 102 2.24 22.02 0.30
N ASP A 103 2.66 22.31 -0.93
CA ASP A 103 4.06 22.24 -1.37
C ASP A 103 4.94 23.19 -0.55
N ASN A 104 4.48 24.43 -0.31
CA ASN A 104 5.18 25.38 0.56
C ASN A 104 5.26 24.88 2.00
N CYS A 105 4.22 24.23 2.52
CA CYS A 105 4.25 23.66 3.86
C CYS A 105 5.28 22.52 3.93
N ILE A 106 5.33 21.64 2.93
CA ILE A 106 6.34 20.57 2.87
C ILE A 106 7.74 21.17 2.84
N CYS A 107 8.02 22.12 1.93
CA CYS A 107 9.35 22.72 1.80
C CYS A 107 9.84 23.43 3.08
N ASN A 108 8.93 23.93 3.92
CA ASN A 108 9.28 24.64 5.15
C ASN A 108 9.42 23.73 6.37
N TYR A 109 8.79 22.55 6.37
CA TYR A 109 8.62 21.75 7.59
C TYR A 109 9.00 20.27 7.46
N ALA A 110 9.15 19.76 6.24
CA ALA A 110 9.66 18.41 5.99
C ALA A 110 11.17 18.45 5.78
N ARG A 111 11.85 17.38 6.19
CA ARG A 111 13.26 17.13 5.91
C ARG A 111 13.45 16.51 4.53
N LEU A 112 12.49 15.69 4.10
CA LEU A 112 12.48 15.09 2.77
C LEU A 112 12.24 16.16 1.70
N ASP A 113 12.83 15.95 0.52
CA ASP A 113 12.56 16.81 -0.62
C ASP A 113 11.10 16.68 -1.08
N LEU A 114 10.58 17.76 -1.67
CA LEU A 114 9.17 17.86 -2.07
C LEU A 114 8.73 16.70 -2.97
N LYS A 115 9.56 16.26 -3.92
CA LYS A 115 9.19 15.23 -4.89
C LYS A 115 9.04 13.88 -4.18
N THR A 116 10.03 13.52 -3.36
CA THR A 116 10.02 12.26 -2.59
C THR A 116 8.86 12.24 -1.60
N PHE A 117 8.64 13.33 -0.88
CA PHE A 117 7.53 13.46 0.05
C PHE A 117 6.16 13.29 -0.63
N VAL A 118 5.95 13.94 -1.78
CA VAL A 118 4.70 13.82 -2.54
C VAL A 118 4.51 12.41 -3.09
N ASN A 119 5.58 11.74 -3.53
CA ASN A 119 5.50 10.35 -3.96
C ASN A 119 5.03 9.44 -2.82
N TYR A 120 5.63 9.53 -1.63
CA TYR A 120 5.16 8.79 -0.45
C TYR A 120 3.70 9.08 -0.11
N CYS A 121 3.28 10.34 -0.20
CA CYS A 121 1.88 10.71 0.01
C CYS A 121 0.93 10.00 -0.97
N ILE A 122 1.35 9.81 -2.22
CA ILE A 122 0.58 9.12 -3.26
C ILE A 122 0.59 7.61 -3.00
N ASP A 123 1.77 7.03 -2.78
CA ASP A 123 1.97 5.59 -2.62
C ASP A 123 1.27 5.07 -1.36
N LEU A 124 1.29 5.83 -0.27
CA LEU A 124 0.56 5.54 0.97
C LEU A 124 -0.90 5.99 0.94
N CYS A 125 -1.40 6.47 -0.21
CA CYS A 125 -2.79 6.89 -0.40
C CYS A 125 -3.25 8.00 0.57
N LEU A 126 -2.33 8.79 1.11
CA LEU A 126 -2.60 9.90 2.02
C LEU A 126 -3.19 11.11 1.29
N ILE A 127 -2.82 11.26 0.01
CA ILE A 127 -3.40 12.23 -0.90
C ILE A 127 -4.01 11.54 -2.11
N LYS A 128 -5.10 12.11 -2.62
CA LYS A 128 -5.61 11.80 -3.95
C LYS A 128 -5.26 12.95 -4.90
N SER A 129 -4.55 12.61 -5.97
CA SER A 129 -4.52 13.45 -7.17
C SER A 129 -5.67 13.04 -8.07
N GLU A 130 -6.62 13.94 -8.34
CA GLU A 130 -7.56 13.66 -9.43
C GLU A 130 -6.77 13.69 -10.75
N LYS A 131 -7.11 12.77 -11.67
CA LYS A 131 -6.60 12.78 -13.07
C LYS A 131 -6.85 14.11 -13.76
N ASN A 132 -7.79 14.91 -13.26
CA ASN A 132 -7.90 16.33 -13.53
C ASN A 132 -7.33 17.13 -12.34
N ARG A 133 -6.08 17.58 -12.46
CA ARG A 133 -5.42 18.52 -11.53
C ARG A 133 -6.12 19.90 -11.44
N LYS A 134 -7.33 20.05 -11.94
CA LYS A 134 -8.01 21.33 -12.17
C LYS A 134 -9.23 21.45 -11.28
N CYS A 135 -9.15 22.29 -10.25
CA CYS A 135 -10.35 22.89 -9.70
C CYS A 135 -10.86 23.94 -10.70
N VAL A 136 -12.02 23.69 -11.30
CA VAL A 136 -12.65 24.60 -12.25
C VAL A 136 -13.44 25.66 -11.47
N TYR A 137 -12.75 26.67 -10.92
CA TYR A 137 -13.43 27.93 -10.65
C TYR A 137 -13.68 28.63 -11.99
N PRO A 138 -14.80 29.36 -12.16
CA PRO A 138 -15.08 30.09 -13.41
C PRO A 138 -13.99 31.11 -13.78
N SER A 139 -13.19 31.55 -12.82
CA SER A 139 -12.21 32.63 -12.95
C SER A 139 -10.73 32.21 -12.85
N ALA A 140 -10.41 30.99 -12.38
CA ALA A 140 -9.03 30.51 -12.30
C ALA A 140 -8.93 28.98 -12.16
N GLU A 141 -7.97 28.39 -12.87
CA GLU A 141 -7.61 26.99 -12.73
C GLU A 141 -6.67 26.81 -11.53
N ILE A 142 -7.19 26.34 -10.40
CA ILE A 142 -6.41 26.12 -9.17
C ILE A 142 -6.12 24.62 -9.02
N ARG A 143 -4.85 24.25 -8.83
CA ARG A 143 -4.46 22.86 -8.52
C ARG A 143 -4.62 22.59 -7.03
N VAL A 144 -5.17 21.43 -6.68
CA VAL A 144 -5.45 21.05 -5.30
C VAL A 144 -5.06 19.61 -5.01
N TYR A 145 -4.70 19.35 -3.76
CA TYR A 145 -4.61 18.01 -3.18
C TYR A 145 -5.84 17.73 -2.32
N TYR A 146 -6.36 16.51 -2.44
CA TYR A 146 -7.37 15.99 -1.53
C TYR A 146 -6.67 15.13 -0.48
N VAL A 147 -6.52 15.67 0.72
CA VAL A 147 -5.81 15.03 1.85
C VAL A 147 -6.82 14.42 2.81
N SER A 148 -6.57 13.19 3.28
CA SER A 148 -7.53 12.45 4.11
C SER A 148 -7.91 13.21 5.40
N ARG A 149 -9.22 13.43 5.60
CA ARG A 149 -9.76 14.04 6.84
C ARG A 149 -9.51 13.17 8.05
N ASP A 150 -9.67 11.86 7.93
CA ASP A 150 -9.50 10.93 9.04
C ASP A 150 -8.08 11.01 9.61
N PHE A 151 -7.07 11.08 8.74
CA PHE A 151 -5.68 11.26 9.15
C PHE A 151 -5.43 12.61 9.81
N LEU A 152 -5.84 13.71 9.17
CA LEU A 152 -5.61 15.06 9.69
C LEU A 152 -6.37 15.31 11.01
N ASN A 153 -7.58 14.76 11.15
CA ASN A 153 -8.34 14.85 12.40
C ASN A 153 -7.74 13.97 13.50
N ALA A 154 -7.19 12.80 13.18
CA ALA A 154 -6.46 11.98 14.14
C ALA A 154 -5.22 12.72 14.70
N ILE A 155 -4.51 13.46 13.85
CA ILE A 155 -3.39 14.33 14.26
C ILE A 155 -3.87 15.43 15.22
N LYS A 156 -5.00 16.08 14.92
CA LYS A 156 -5.62 17.13 15.77
C LYS A 156 -6.04 16.61 17.14
N ASN A 157 -6.51 15.37 17.24
CA ASN A 157 -7.01 14.83 18.50
C ASN A 157 -5.87 14.39 19.45
N ARG A 158 -4.72 13.99 18.92
CA ARG A 158 -3.55 13.63 19.76
C ARG A 158 -2.87 14.83 20.42
N SER A 159 -2.90 16.02 19.81
CA SER A 159 -2.34 17.23 20.43
C SER A 159 -3.13 17.70 21.66
N LYS A 160 -4.38 17.23 21.86
CA LYS A 160 -5.17 17.54 23.05
C LYS A 160 -4.95 16.58 24.22
N GLN A 161 -4.45 15.36 23.98
CA GLN A 161 -4.25 14.34 25.03
C GLN A 161 -2.89 14.44 25.74
N GLY A 162 -1.95 15.24 25.22
CA GLY A 162 -0.63 15.46 25.84
C GLY A 162 -0.51 16.77 26.64
N ALA A 163 -1.64 17.44 26.90
CA ALA A 163 -1.70 18.72 27.61
C ALA A 163 -2.44 18.63 28.97
N GLU A 164 -2.69 17.41 29.45
CA GLU A 164 -3.21 17.11 30.80
C GLU A 164 -2.13 16.46 31.67
#